data_AF-A0A9W5Y637-F1
#
_entry.id   AF-A0A9W5Y637-F1
#
_cell.length_a   1.000
_cell.length_b   1.000
_cell.length_c   1.000
_cell.angle_alpha   90.00
_cell.angle_beta   90.00
_cell.angle_gamma   90.00
#
_symmetry.space_group_name_H-M   'P 1'
#
loop_
_entity.id
_entity.type
_entity.pdbx_description
1 polymer ?
#
loop_
_entity_poly.entity_id
_entity_poly.type
_entity_poly.pdbx_seq_one_letter_code
_entity_poly.pdbx_strand_id
1 'polypeptide(L)'
;MAVIDMVIVCIASILVEYKLLQGKYIFFSTFTNFNICFFIVYLLPIILFEFNPNESYFILLYPQSIEKGYIYIRIFYYTWFILTLLFFLRIRKNNIIIMKGFKIFPKNYLFVIWIVMIFLYFLCISAPLGFNPGLTFSRLINPRAFTYIRAGYGPINHVLSVLKLLMLILAIYIFINKKSIGSVNLLFFSIMINILGGSKTSFLNFLIIFILVSSKMDFKFRKVKLSKFVKYGILGAILLISAFMIFYKPGEVVSVNDAIEGLKGYQKEAYYTVRVINDFDWNIEYTYEGLVDTITPFVPRIIWDDKPYSGFYQRYWRDIYEPNAVLYQTSTFGALAEAHMMFGMFGAFLYAIIFYFICKKSFIFYQKINTFFGMFIVAYVQCSMYFFVRGGLFSSTVVAFVYQSIIAYIILVLFQKLFKRNNEPSKHITYKKM
;
A
#
# COMPACT_ATOMS: atom_id res chain seq x y z
N MET A 1 -17.46 13.93 -21.49
CA MET A 1 -16.28 14.78 -21.89
C MET A 1 -15.46 15.29 -20.68
N ALA A 2 -15.93 15.11 -19.44
CA ALA A 2 -15.46 15.86 -18.28
C ALA A 2 -14.17 15.35 -17.60
N VAL A 3 -13.62 14.18 -17.97
CA VAL A 3 -12.45 13.59 -17.29
C VAL A 3 -11.24 13.36 -18.20
N ILE A 4 -11.39 13.60 -19.51
CA ILE A 4 -10.32 13.41 -20.50
C ILE A 4 -9.11 14.29 -20.18
N ASP A 5 -9.35 15.52 -19.74
CA ASP A 5 -8.33 16.45 -19.26
C ASP A 5 -7.48 15.85 -18.13
N MET A 6 -8.11 15.26 -17.12
CA MET A 6 -7.42 14.62 -15.99
C MET A 6 -6.64 13.37 -16.42
N VAL A 7 -7.17 12.57 -17.36
CA VAL A 7 -6.45 11.43 -17.95
C VAL A 7 -5.20 11.91 -18.67
N ILE A 8 -5.33 12.95 -19.50
CA ILE A 8 -4.21 13.56 -20.21
C ILE A 8 -3.17 14.07 -19.21
N VAL A 9 -3.59 14.79 -18.16
CA VAL A 9 -2.68 15.30 -17.12
C VAL A 9 -2.02 14.15 -16.35
N CYS A 10 -2.71 13.03 -16.14
CA CYS A 10 -2.14 11.86 -15.48
C CYS A 10 -1.04 11.20 -16.31
N ILE A 11 -1.31 10.99 -17.59
CA ILE A 11 -0.33 10.48 -18.55
C ILE A 11 0.83 11.48 -18.66
N ALA A 12 0.54 12.78 -18.77
CA ALA A 12 1.54 13.83 -18.83
C ALA A 12 2.41 13.87 -17.58
N SER A 13 1.85 13.69 -16.38
CA SER A 13 2.59 13.62 -15.10
C SER A 13 3.65 12.52 -15.12
N ILE A 14 3.27 11.32 -15.57
CA ILE A 14 4.17 10.17 -15.69
C ILE A 14 5.25 10.43 -16.76
N LEU A 15 4.88 11.00 -17.91
CA LEU A 15 5.82 11.33 -18.99
C LEU A 15 6.79 12.45 -18.62
N VAL A 16 6.31 13.49 -17.93
CA VAL A 16 7.11 14.60 -17.40
C VAL A 16 8.13 14.07 -16.41
N GLU A 17 7.70 13.22 -15.48
CA GLU A 17 8.61 12.56 -14.55
C GLU A 17 9.69 11.77 -15.31
N TYR A 18 9.30 10.90 -16.24
CA TYR A 18 10.23 10.10 -17.04
C TYR A 18 11.23 10.99 -17.82
N LYS A 19 10.73 12.03 -18.49
CA LYS A 19 11.54 12.94 -19.32
C LYS A 19 12.49 13.79 -18.48
N LEU A 20 12.04 14.32 -17.33
CA LEU A 20 12.87 15.16 -16.46
C LEU A 20 13.93 14.38 -15.70
N LEU A 21 13.69 13.09 -15.41
CA LEU A 21 14.66 12.22 -14.75
C LEU A 21 15.75 11.66 -15.70
N GLN A 22 15.63 11.86 -17.02
CA GLN A 22 16.69 11.65 -18.04
C GLN A 22 17.55 10.37 -17.89
N GLY A 23 16.93 9.24 -17.52
CA GLY A 23 17.63 7.94 -17.36
C GLY A 23 18.01 7.56 -15.92
N LYS A 24 17.74 8.44 -14.93
CA LYS A 24 17.73 8.11 -13.49
C LYS A 24 16.33 7.68 -13.01
N TYR A 25 15.44 7.34 -13.93
CA TYR A 25 14.05 6.99 -13.65
C TYR A 25 13.97 5.61 -12.98
N ILE A 26 13.33 5.56 -11.82
CA ILE A 26 13.00 4.31 -11.14
C ILE A 26 11.61 3.92 -11.62
N PHE A 27 11.52 2.73 -12.20
CA PHE A 27 10.24 2.18 -12.60
C PHE A 27 9.34 2.04 -11.35
N PHE A 28 8.11 2.59 -11.40
CA PHE A 28 7.25 2.80 -10.22
C PHE A 28 7.89 3.65 -9.11
N SER A 29 8.29 4.88 -9.45
CA SER A 29 8.51 5.89 -8.42
C SER A 29 7.24 6.09 -7.58
N THR A 30 7.39 6.74 -6.42
CA THR A 30 6.25 7.06 -5.54
C THR A 30 5.23 7.95 -6.23
N PHE A 31 5.68 8.86 -7.11
CA PHE A 31 4.82 9.74 -7.91
C PHE A 31 4.07 8.98 -9.00
N THR A 32 4.76 8.14 -9.77
CA THR A 32 4.12 7.29 -10.79
C THR A 32 3.13 6.32 -10.16
N ASN A 33 3.49 5.68 -9.03
CA ASN A 33 2.60 4.77 -8.32
C ASN A 33 1.37 5.51 -7.77
N PHE A 34 1.53 6.72 -7.22
CA PHE A 34 0.40 7.56 -6.85
C PHE A 34 -0.52 7.85 -8.03
N ASN A 35 0.02 8.27 -9.18
CA ASN A 35 -0.78 8.55 -10.38
C ASN A 35 -1.58 7.32 -10.84
N ILE A 36 -0.96 6.12 -10.82
CA ILE A 36 -1.64 4.87 -11.15
C ILE A 36 -2.75 4.56 -10.14
N CYS A 37 -2.47 4.67 -8.84
CA CYS A 37 -3.48 4.44 -7.79
C CYS A 37 -4.65 5.42 -7.92
N PHE A 38 -4.37 6.70 -8.14
CA PHE A 38 -5.39 7.73 -8.32
C PHE A 38 -6.23 7.48 -9.57
N PHE A 39 -5.59 7.10 -10.68
CA PHE A 39 -6.30 6.73 -11.91
C PHE A 39 -7.25 5.55 -11.66
N ILE A 40 -6.78 4.48 -11.00
CA ILE A 40 -7.59 3.29 -10.73
C ILE A 40 -8.78 3.60 -9.80
N VAL A 41 -8.56 4.39 -8.75
CA VAL A 41 -9.59 4.65 -7.72
C VAL A 41 -10.60 5.70 -8.16
N TYR A 42 -10.19 6.73 -8.91
CA TYR A 42 -11.05 7.88 -9.21
C TYR A 42 -11.37 8.04 -10.69
N LEU A 43 -10.36 7.99 -11.57
CA LEU A 43 -10.57 8.34 -12.99
C LEU A 43 -11.19 7.18 -13.77
N LEU A 44 -10.71 5.96 -13.56
CA LEU A 44 -11.19 4.77 -14.27
C LEU A 44 -12.68 4.49 -14.00
N PRO A 45 -13.21 4.55 -12.76
CA PRO A 45 -14.65 4.43 -12.52
C PRO A 45 -15.50 5.42 -13.31
N ILE A 46 -15.05 6.67 -13.42
CA ILE A 46 -15.76 7.72 -14.15
C ILE A 46 -15.73 7.46 -15.66
N ILE A 47 -14.58 7.03 -16.19
CA ILE A 47 -14.46 6.65 -17.61
C ILE A 47 -15.39 5.48 -17.92
N LEU A 48 -15.42 4.46 -17.06
CA LEU A 48 -16.28 3.29 -17.23
C LEU A 48 -17.77 3.66 -17.20
N PHE A 49 -18.17 4.64 -16.37
CA PHE A 49 -19.52 5.20 -16.39
C PHE A 49 -19.89 5.79 -17.75
N GLU A 50 -19.00 6.58 -18.36
CA GLU A 50 -19.27 7.19 -19.68
C GLU A 50 -19.39 6.15 -20.81
N PHE A 51 -18.73 4.99 -20.67
CA PHE A 51 -18.84 3.88 -21.65
C PHE A 51 -20.02 2.95 -21.41
N ASN A 52 -20.41 2.70 -20.16
CA ASN A 52 -21.53 1.84 -19.80
C ASN A 52 -22.32 2.41 -18.60
N PRO A 53 -23.20 3.40 -18.84
CA PRO A 53 -23.90 4.10 -17.76
C PRO A 53 -24.82 3.19 -16.94
N ASN A 54 -25.50 2.26 -17.60
CA ASN A 54 -26.52 1.40 -16.99
C ASN A 54 -25.95 0.43 -15.95
N GLU A 55 -24.64 0.17 -16.01
CA GLU A 55 -23.96 -0.75 -15.11
C GLU A 55 -23.14 -0.05 -14.02
N SER A 56 -23.16 1.28 -13.98
CA SER A 56 -22.33 2.06 -13.05
C SER A 56 -23.12 2.55 -11.84
N TYR A 57 -22.47 2.58 -10.69
CA TYR A 57 -23.01 3.25 -9.49
C TYR A 57 -23.28 4.75 -9.71
N PHE A 58 -22.59 5.38 -10.66
CA PHE A 58 -22.78 6.80 -10.97
C PHE A 58 -24.16 7.12 -11.56
N ILE A 59 -24.89 6.13 -12.09
CA ILE A 59 -26.27 6.34 -12.56
C ILE A 59 -27.23 6.73 -11.42
N LEU A 60 -26.86 6.41 -10.18
CA LEU A 60 -27.64 6.75 -8.98
C LEU A 60 -27.44 8.22 -8.53
N LEU A 61 -26.62 9.00 -9.24
CA LEU A 61 -26.31 10.39 -8.92
C LEU A 61 -27.01 11.36 -9.87
N TYR A 62 -27.49 12.48 -9.31
CA TYR A 62 -27.96 13.58 -10.15
C TYR A 62 -26.78 14.21 -10.93
N PRO A 63 -26.99 14.68 -12.17
CA PRO A 63 -25.92 15.26 -12.99
C PRO A 63 -25.14 16.39 -12.30
N GLN A 64 -25.83 17.27 -11.57
CA GLN A 64 -25.22 18.37 -10.81
C GLN A 64 -24.28 17.87 -9.71
N SER A 65 -24.63 16.75 -9.07
CA SER A 65 -23.80 16.12 -8.03
C SER A 65 -22.50 15.59 -8.62
N ILE A 66 -22.58 14.98 -9.79
CA ILE A 66 -21.43 14.48 -10.55
C ILE A 66 -20.48 15.65 -10.90
N GLU A 67 -21.02 16.77 -11.37
CA GLU A 67 -20.24 17.96 -11.73
C GLU A 67 -19.46 18.53 -10.54
N LYS A 68 -20.10 18.69 -9.37
CA LYS A 68 -19.42 19.10 -8.14
C LYS A 68 -18.27 18.16 -7.77
N GLY A 69 -18.52 16.85 -7.86
CA GLY A 69 -17.50 15.82 -7.65
C GLY A 69 -16.31 15.97 -8.59
N TYR A 70 -16.57 16.22 -9.88
CA TYR A 70 -15.50 16.43 -10.87
C TYR A 70 -14.67 17.67 -10.61
N ILE A 71 -15.29 18.79 -10.25
CA ILE A 71 -14.58 20.02 -9.89
C ILE A 71 -13.63 19.75 -8.71
N TYR A 72 -14.10 19.05 -7.69
CA TYR A 72 -13.31 18.71 -6.52
C TYR A 72 -12.10 17.80 -6.86
N ILE A 73 -12.32 16.76 -7.67
CA ILE A 73 -11.25 15.86 -8.16
C ILE A 73 -10.23 16.65 -9.02
N ARG A 74 -10.69 17.57 -9.87
CA ARG A 74 -9.81 18.44 -10.68
C ARG A 74 -8.95 19.35 -9.83
N ILE A 75 -9.53 20.02 -8.83
CA ILE A 75 -8.78 20.89 -7.91
C ILE A 75 -7.64 20.09 -7.27
N PHE A 76 -7.93 18.90 -6.74
CA PHE A 76 -6.92 18.02 -6.17
C PHE A 76 -5.84 17.69 -7.20
N TYR A 77 -6.24 17.20 -8.38
CA TYR A 77 -5.30 16.62 -9.33
C TYR A 77 -4.41 17.67 -10.02
N TYR A 78 -4.96 18.84 -10.33
CA TYR A 78 -4.19 19.96 -10.89
C TYR A 78 -3.21 20.54 -9.87
N THR A 79 -3.62 20.66 -8.61
CA THR A 79 -2.72 21.06 -7.52
C THR A 79 -1.56 20.08 -7.40
N TRP A 80 -1.87 18.78 -7.34
CA TRP A 80 -0.89 17.70 -7.30
C TRP A 80 0.08 17.75 -8.50
N PHE A 81 -0.44 17.93 -9.70
CA PHE A 81 0.34 17.98 -10.93
C PHE A 81 1.31 19.16 -10.94
N ILE A 82 0.84 20.37 -10.60
CA ILE A 82 1.68 21.58 -10.54
C ILE A 82 2.81 21.39 -9.53
N LEU A 83 2.51 20.92 -8.33
CA LEU A 83 3.52 20.67 -7.29
C LEU A 83 4.59 19.64 -7.75
N THR A 84 4.13 18.57 -8.41
CA THR A 84 4.98 17.51 -8.94
C THR A 84 5.87 18.01 -10.08
N LEU A 85 5.31 18.80 -11.00
CA LEU A 85 6.05 19.43 -12.10
C LEU A 85 7.14 20.36 -11.56
N LEU A 86 6.80 21.27 -10.64
CA LEU A 86 7.76 22.18 -10.00
C LEU A 86 8.89 21.43 -9.31
N PHE A 87 8.58 20.32 -8.63
CA PHE A 87 9.56 19.48 -7.98
C PHE A 87 10.57 18.87 -8.97
N PHE A 88 10.09 18.25 -10.04
CA PHE A 88 10.97 17.61 -11.01
C PHE A 88 11.77 18.63 -11.83
N LEU A 89 11.21 19.81 -12.11
CA LEU A 89 11.95 20.92 -12.71
C LEU A 89 13.12 21.38 -11.82
N ARG A 90 12.92 21.44 -10.49
CA ARG A 90 13.97 21.77 -9.53
C ARG A 90 15.02 20.66 -9.41
N ILE A 91 14.59 19.40 -9.37
CA ILE A 91 15.51 18.24 -9.31
C ILE A 91 16.41 18.17 -10.54
N ARG A 92 15.90 18.47 -11.73
CA ARG A 92 16.70 18.48 -12.96
C ARG A 92 17.91 19.41 -12.86
N LYS A 93 17.77 20.54 -12.17
CA LYS A 93 18.87 21.52 -11.96
C LYS A 93 19.90 21.03 -10.95
N ASN A 94 19.48 20.27 -9.94
CA ASN A 94 20.33 19.83 -8.85
C ASN A 94 20.74 18.37 -9.06
N ASN A 95 21.88 18.15 -9.73
CA ASN A 95 22.45 16.83 -9.99
C ASN A 95 22.27 15.86 -8.80
N ILE A 96 21.34 14.90 -8.95
CA ILE A 96 21.08 13.89 -7.91
C ILE A 96 22.37 13.11 -7.65
N ILE A 97 22.85 13.18 -6.40
CA ILE A 97 23.98 12.43 -5.87
C ILE A 97 23.63 10.94 -5.93
N ILE A 98 24.45 10.17 -6.64
CA ILE A 98 24.31 8.72 -6.76
C ILE A 98 24.89 8.08 -5.50
N MET A 99 24.12 7.20 -4.87
CA MET A 99 24.48 6.56 -3.62
C MET A 99 25.53 5.47 -3.73
N LYS A 100 26.29 5.31 -2.64
CA LYS A 100 27.08 4.12 -2.34
C LYS A 100 26.18 2.94 -1.98
N GLY A 101 26.65 1.74 -2.33
CA GLY A 101 25.88 0.52 -2.20
C GLY A 101 25.50 0.11 -0.79
N PHE A 102 24.51 -0.77 -0.73
CA PHE A 102 23.99 -1.35 0.49
C PHE A 102 25.05 -2.24 1.15
N LYS A 103 25.18 -2.19 2.50
CA LYS A 103 26.09 -3.10 3.21
C LYS A 103 25.51 -4.52 3.16
N ILE A 104 26.16 -5.39 2.39
CA ILE A 104 25.71 -6.76 2.13
C ILE A 104 25.83 -7.56 3.44
N PHE A 105 24.70 -8.07 3.93
CA PHE A 105 24.71 -9.07 4.99
C PHE A 105 25.10 -10.45 4.42
N PRO A 106 25.78 -11.31 5.20
CA PRO A 106 26.09 -12.68 4.78
C PRO A 106 24.84 -13.44 4.35
N LYS A 107 24.94 -14.24 3.29
CA LYS A 107 23.78 -14.95 2.70
C LYS A 107 23.09 -15.91 3.67
N ASN A 108 23.89 -16.66 4.45
CA ASN A 108 23.38 -17.61 5.44
C ASN A 108 22.58 -16.89 6.54
N TYR A 109 22.98 -15.68 6.89
CA TYR A 109 22.30 -14.86 7.89
C TYR A 109 20.92 -14.41 7.42
N LEU A 110 20.77 -13.99 6.16
CA LEU A 110 19.47 -13.58 5.61
C LEU A 110 18.48 -14.75 5.52
N PHE A 111 18.97 -15.95 5.22
CA PHE A 111 18.16 -17.17 5.19
C PHE A 111 17.65 -17.56 6.59
N VAL A 112 18.53 -17.54 7.60
CA VAL A 112 18.13 -17.83 8.99
C VAL A 112 17.11 -16.82 9.49
N ILE A 113 17.31 -15.52 9.23
CA ILE A 113 16.30 -14.50 9.57
C ILE A 113 14.97 -14.82 8.91
N TRP A 114 14.96 -15.15 7.61
CA TRP A 114 13.73 -15.48 6.91
C TRP A 114 13.00 -16.68 7.54
N ILE A 115 13.72 -17.72 7.97
CA ILE A 115 13.15 -18.85 8.71
C ILE A 115 12.58 -18.39 10.06
N VAL A 116 13.30 -17.60 10.84
CA VAL A 116 12.77 -17.12 12.13
C VAL A 116 11.49 -16.31 11.93
N MET A 117 11.45 -15.49 10.88
CA MET A 117 10.26 -14.70 10.53
C MET A 117 9.07 -15.56 10.12
N ILE A 118 9.29 -16.68 9.43
CA ILE A 118 8.22 -17.62 9.08
C ILE A 118 7.60 -18.22 10.32
N PHE A 119 8.45 -18.58 11.29
CA PHE A 119 8.02 -19.22 12.52
C PHE A 119 7.23 -18.22 13.38
N LEU A 120 7.72 -17.00 13.52
CA LEU A 120 7.00 -15.91 14.18
C LEU A 120 5.67 -15.61 13.50
N TYR A 121 5.61 -15.65 12.17
CA TYR A 121 4.37 -15.46 11.42
C TYR A 121 3.33 -16.53 11.79
N PHE A 122 3.73 -17.81 11.80
CA PHE A 122 2.87 -18.92 12.19
C PHE A 122 2.44 -18.84 13.67
N LEU A 123 3.33 -18.43 14.57
CA LEU A 123 2.96 -18.20 15.97
C LEU A 123 1.90 -17.10 16.11
N CYS A 124 2.10 -15.95 15.47
CA CYS A 124 1.19 -14.81 15.55
C CYS A 124 -0.17 -15.08 14.90
N ILE A 125 -0.25 -15.86 13.83
CA ILE A 125 -1.53 -16.21 13.19
C ILE A 125 -2.31 -17.26 13.99
N SER A 126 -1.60 -18.16 14.68
CA SER A 126 -2.19 -19.26 15.46
C SER A 126 -2.61 -18.83 16.86
N ALA A 127 -1.93 -17.84 17.47
CA ALA A 127 -2.19 -17.41 18.84
C ALA A 127 -3.66 -17.00 19.10
N PRO A 128 -4.31 -16.18 18.24
CA PRO A 128 -5.73 -15.84 18.40
C PRO A 128 -6.72 -17.02 18.24
N LEU A 129 -6.23 -18.16 17.75
CA LEU A 129 -6.99 -19.37 17.47
C LEU A 129 -6.68 -20.49 18.49
N GLY A 130 -6.07 -20.14 19.64
CA GLY A 130 -5.67 -21.11 20.65
C GLY A 130 -4.63 -22.12 20.15
N PHE A 131 -3.83 -21.74 19.14
CA PHE A 131 -2.87 -22.61 18.47
C PHE A 131 -3.49 -23.85 17.80
N ASN A 132 -4.79 -23.82 17.48
CA ASN A 132 -5.43 -24.90 16.75
C ASN A 132 -4.94 -24.93 15.28
N PRO A 133 -4.29 -26.02 14.82
CA PRO A 133 -3.72 -26.10 13.49
C PRO A 133 -4.79 -26.06 12.39
N GLY A 134 -5.93 -26.74 12.58
CA GLY A 134 -7.03 -26.76 11.62
C GLY A 134 -7.62 -25.37 11.39
N LEU A 135 -7.87 -24.61 12.47
CA LEU A 135 -8.34 -23.23 12.37
C LEU A 135 -7.27 -22.32 11.77
N THR A 136 -6.00 -22.56 12.06
CA THR A 136 -4.89 -21.77 11.49
C THR A 136 -4.78 -21.95 9.98
N PHE A 137 -4.86 -23.19 9.50
CA PHE A 137 -4.91 -23.47 8.06
C PHE A 137 -6.19 -22.89 7.42
N SER A 138 -7.34 -23.02 8.08
CA SER A 138 -8.58 -22.41 7.62
C SER A 138 -8.48 -20.88 7.49
N ARG A 139 -7.82 -20.21 8.45
CA ARG A 139 -7.55 -18.76 8.40
C ARG A 139 -6.59 -18.37 7.29
N LEU A 140 -5.63 -19.22 6.94
CA LEU A 140 -4.74 -19.02 5.79
C LEU A 140 -5.44 -19.23 4.45
N ILE A 141 -6.45 -20.11 4.38
CA ILE A 141 -7.18 -20.37 3.14
C ILE A 141 -8.29 -19.34 2.95
N ASN A 142 -9.03 -19.01 4.00
CA ASN A 142 -10.14 -18.07 3.98
C ASN A 142 -10.00 -16.98 5.06
N PRO A 143 -9.03 -16.06 4.92
CA PRO A 143 -8.79 -14.99 5.90
C PRO A 143 -9.97 -14.03 6.08
N ARG A 144 -10.94 -14.02 5.15
CA ARG A 144 -12.15 -13.20 5.23
C ARG A 144 -13.14 -13.74 6.27
N ALA A 145 -13.21 -15.06 6.45
CA ALA A 145 -14.07 -15.67 7.47
C ALA A 145 -13.62 -15.33 8.90
N PHE A 146 -12.38 -14.90 9.09
CA PHE A 146 -11.78 -14.59 10.40
C PHE A 146 -11.58 -13.08 10.63
N THR A 147 -12.35 -12.24 9.94
CA THR A 147 -12.27 -10.77 10.06
C THR A 147 -12.63 -10.27 11.46
N TYR A 148 -13.52 -10.95 12.19
CA TYR A 148 -13.85 -10.63 13.59
C TYR A 148 -12.64 -10.73 14.53
N ILE A 149 -11.71 -11.66 14.27
CA ILE A 149 -10.45 -11.78 15.01
C ILE A 149 -9.53 -10.57 14.77
N ARG A 150 -9.63 -9.94 13.59
CA ARG A 150 -8.84 -8.73 13.29
C ARG A 150 -9.24 -7.55 14.18
N ALA A 151 -10.50 -7.48 14.60
CA ALA A 151 -11.00 -6.44 15.50
C ALA A 151 -10.54 -6.64 16.96
N GLY A 152 -10.30 -7.88 17.41
CA GLY A 152 -9.92 -8.20 18.79
C GLY A 152 -8.41 -8.11 19.10
N TYR A 153 -7.54 -8.44 18.13
CA TYR A 153 -6.09 -8.60 18.35
C TYR A 153 -5.22 -7.55 17.64
N GLY A 154 -5.73 -6.32 17.47
CA GLY A 154 -5.15 -5.21 16.68
C GLY A 154 -3.62 -5.23 16.49
N PRO A 155 -2.81 -5.15 17.57
CA PRO A 155 -1.34 -5.15 17.48
C PRO A 155 -0.72 -6.36 16.75
N ILE A 156 -1.26 -7.56 16.95
CA ILE A 156 -0.75 -8.80 16.33
C ILE A 156 -0.89 -8.74 14.80
N ASN A 157 -1.96 -8.14 14.28
CA ASN A 157 -2.15 -7.98 12.84
C ASN A 157 -1.12 -7.03 12.22
N HIS A 158 -0.68 -6.02 12.97
CA HIS A 158 0.40 -5.14 12.52
C HIS A 158 1.74 -5.87 12.49
N VAL A 159 2.04 -6.69 13.52
CA VAL A 159 3.23 -7.56 13.52
C VAL A 159 3.20 -8.53 12.33
N LEU A 160 2.08 -9.21 12.09
CA LEU A 160 1.91 -10.11 10.94
C LEU A 160 2.17 -9.39 9.60
N SER A 161 1.67 -8.16 9.45
CA SER A 161 1.87 -7.36 8.24
C SER A 161 3.34 -6.99 8.03
N VAL A 162 4.04 -6.61 9.11
CA VAL A 162 5.48 -6.30 9.08
C VAL A 162 6.29 -7.55 8.71
N LEU A 163 5.98 -8.70 9.33
CA LEU A 163 6.64 -9.96 9.05
C LEU A 163 6.48 -10.35 7.57
N LYS A 164 5.26 -10.29 7.03
CA LYS A 164 4.98 -10.58 5.60
C LYS A 164 5.81 -9.71 4.66
N LEU A 165 5.86 -8.40 4.92
CA LEU A 165 6.57 -7.44 4.06
C LEU A 165 8.09 -7.65 4.14
N LEU A 166 8.65 -7.80 5.33
CA LEU A 166 10.08 -8.07 5.53
C LEU A 166 10.50 -9.42 4.92
N MET A 167 9.71 -10.49 5.08
CA MET A 167 9.98 -11.79 4.44
C MET A 167 10.04 -11.67 2.91
N LEU A 168 9.12 -10.91 2.31
CA LEU A 168 9.08 -10.70 0.86
C LEU A 168 10.29 -9.91 0.37
N ILE A 169 10.67 -8.82 1.06
CA ILE A 169 11.88 -8.04 0.73
C ILE A 169 13.13 -8.92 0.82
N LEU A 170 13.25 -9.74 1.88
CA LEU A 170 14.38 -10.65 2.06
C LEU A 170 14.45 -11.72 0.97
N ALA A 171 13.34 -12.37 0.64
CA ALA A 171 13.31 -13.42 -0.37
C ALA A 171 13.68 -12.91 -1.77
N ILE A 172 13.15 -11.73 -2.14
CA ILE A 172 13.50 -11.05 -3.39
C ILE A 172 15.00 -10.72 -3.41
N TYR A 173 15.53 -10.16 -2.31
CA TYR A 173 16.94 -9.83 -2.20
C TYR A 173 17.84 -11.07 -2.34
N ILE A 174 17.49 -12.19 -1.69
CA ILE A 174 18.24 -13.45 -1.80
C ILE A 174 18.18 -13.98 -3.24
N PHE A 175 17.01 -13.96 -3.87
CA PHE A 175 16.81 -14.43 -5.25
C PHE A 175 17.66 -13.65 -6.25
N ILE A 176 17.62 -12.32 -6.22
CA ILE A 176 18.38 -11.48 -7.17
C ILE A 176 19.89 -11.70 -7.00
N ASN A 177 20.37 -11.96 -5.79
CA ASN A 177 21.79 -12.17 -5.48
C ASN A 177 22.35 -13.57 -5.81
N LYS A 178 21.57 -14.65 -5.66
CA LYS A 178 22.07 -16.03 -5.77
C LYS A 178 21.52 -16.78 -6.99
N LYS A 179 20.36 -16.36 -7.53
CA LYS A 179 19.68 -16.98 -8.68
C LYS A 179 19.73 -18.51 -8.67
N SER A 180 19.44 -19.13 -7.52
CA SER A 180 19.43 -20.58 -7.35
C SER A 180 18.00 -21.13 -7.20
N ILE A 181 17.80 -22.41 -7.48
CA ILE A 181 16.50 -23.09 -7.29
C ILE A 181 15.97 -22.91 -5.87
N GLY A 182 16.83 -23.08 -4.85
CA GLY A 182 16.43 -22.83 -3.46
C GLY A 182 15.97 -21.39 -3.19
N SER A 183 16.57 -20.39 -3.85
CA SER A 183 16.13 -18.99 -3.74
C SER A 183 14.82 -18.70 -4.49
N VAL A 184 14.56 -19.40 -5.59
CA VAL A 184 13.27 -19.38 -6.30
C VAL A 184 12.18 -19.95 -5.41
N ASN A 185 12.43 -21.09 -4.75
CA ASN A 185 11.48 -21.74 -3.85
C ASN A 185 11.11 -20.82 -2.67
N LEU A 186 12.10 -20.16 -2.06
CA LEU A 186 11.85 -19.18 -1.00
C LEU A 186 11.01 -17.99 -1.46
N LEU A 187 11.30 -17.49 -2.66
CA LEU A 187 10.54 -16.41 -3.25
C LEU A 187 9.09 -16.82 -3.50
N PHE A 188 8.90 -17.97 -4.14
CA PHE A 188 7.58 -18.55 -4.38
C PHE A 188 6.81 -18.73 -3.07
N PHE A 189 7.45 -19.29 -2.04
CA PHE A 189 6.82 -19.49 -0.74
C PHE A 189 6.43 -18.17 -0.07
N SER A 190 7.28 -17.14 -0.16
CA SER A 190 6.97 -15.80 0.37
C SER A 190 5.79 -15.14 -0.35
N ILE A 191 5.69 -15.35 -1.67
CA ILE A 191 4.55 -14.89 -2.48
C ILE A 191 3.28 -15.63 -2.05
N MET A 192 3.35 -16.96 -1.91
CA MET A 192 2.21 -17.77 -1.46
C MET A 192 1.72 -17.37 -0.07
N ILE A 193 2.59 -17.16 0.93
CA ILE A 193 2.17 -16.68 2.26
C ILE A 193 1.44 -15.34 2.17
N ASN A 194 1.96 -14.43 1.36
CA ASN A 194 1.38 -13.11 1.19
C ASN A 194 -0.01 -13.21 0.54
N ILE A 195 -0.14 -14.03 -0.51
CA ILE A 195 -1.39 -14.32 -1.22
C ILE A 195 -2.42 -15.00 -0.31
N LEU A 196 -2.07 -16.15 0.29
CA LEU A 196 -2.94 -16.92 1.18
C LEU A 196 -3.35 -16.08 2.40
N GLY A 197 -2.46 -15.20 2.86
CA GLY A 197 -2.75 -14.22 3.90
C GLY A 197 -3.83 -13.18 3.57
N GLY A 198 -4.51 -13.26 2.41
CA GLY A 198 -5.73 -12.52 2.10
C GLY A 198 -5.54 -11.13 1.53
N SER A 199 -4.33 -10.79 1.11
CA SER A 199 -4.03 -9.50 0.50
C SER A 199 -4.05 -9.65 -1.02
N LYS A 200 -5.15 -9.24 -1.67
CA LYS A 200 -5.26 -9.10 -3.13
C LYS A 200 -4.12 -8.24 -3.70
N THR A 201 -3.58 -7.33 -2.90
CA THR A 201 -2.44 -6.46 -3.19
C THR A 201 -1.08 -7.16 -3.13
N SER A 202 -1.00 -8.43 -2.71
CA SER A 202 0.26 -9.13 -2.49
C SER A 202 1.10 -9.37 -3.74
N PHE A 203 0.45 -9.63 -4.87
CA PHE A 203 1.17 -9.79 -6.14
C PHE A 203 1.73 -8.45 -6.65
N LEU A 204 0.96 -7.38 -6.50
CA LEU A 204 1.42 -6.02 -6.76
C LEU A 204 2.57 -5.63 -5.82
N ASN A 205 2.46 -5.96 -4.53
CA ASN A 205 3.51 -5.78 -3.54
C ASN A 205 4.78 -6.52 -3.97
N PHE A 206 4.67 -7.77 -4.43
CA PHE A 206 5.80 -8.52 -4.96
C PHE A 206 6.47 -7.79 -6.14
N LEU A 207 5.70 -7.35 -7.14
CA LEU A 207 6.26 -6.63 -8.29
C LEU A 207 6.97 -5.33 -7.88
N ILE A 208 6.31 -4.50 -7.07
CA ILE A 208 6.86 -3.23 -6.58
C ILE A 208 8.16 -3.49 -5.81
N ILE A 209 8.16 -4.44 -4.88
CA ILE A 209 9.35 -4.76 -4.09
C ILE A 209 10.45 -5.34 -4.99
N PHE A 210 10.10 -6.21 -5.94
CA PHE A 210 11.07 -6.78 -6.88
C PHE A 210 11.78 -5.68 -7.66
N ILE A 211 11.03 -4.72 -8.18
CA ILE A 211 11.57 -3.57 -8.90
C ILE A 211 12.42 -2.68 -7.99
N LEU A 212 11.97 -2.38 -6.77
CA LEU A 212 12.71 -1.55 -5.81
C LEU A 212 14.04 -2.20 -5.38
N VAL A 213 14.05 -3.51 -5.12
CA VAL A 213 15.28 -4.24 -4.74
C VAL A 213 16.19 -4.38 -5.95
N SER A 214 15.67 -4.78 -7.11
CA SER A 214 16.47 -4.95 -8.34
C SER A 214 17.11 -3.65 -8.79
N SER A 215 16.39 -2.52 -8.73
CA SER A 215 16.92 -1.20 -9.07
C SER A 215 18.00 -0.72 -8.10
N LYS A 216 17.90 -1.07 -6.81
CA LYS A 216 18.96 -0.80 -5.84
C LYS A 216 20.20 -1.67 -6.03
N MET A 217 20.06 -2.87 -6.59
CA MET A 217 21.20 -3.74 -6.91
C MET A 217 21.91 -3.31 -8.19
N ASP A 218 21.17 -2.81 -9.19
CA ASP A 218 21.73 -2.19 -10.39
C ASP A 218 22.12 -0.72 -10.09
N PHE A 219 23.21 -0.51 -9.35
CA PHE A 219 23.77 0.82 -9.02
C PHE A 219 24.11 1.70 -10.23
N LYS A 220 24.17 1.10 -11.42
CA LYS A 220 24.23 1.83 -12.67
C LYS A 220 22.79 2.12 -13.08
N PHE A 221 22.31 3.34 -12.83
CA PHE A 221 21.08 3.88 -13.44
C PHE A 221 21.19 3.75 -14.97
N ARG A 222 20.83 2.58 -15.51
CA ARG A 222 20.80 2.33 -16.94
C ARG A 222 19.59 3.09 -17.47
N LYS A 223 19.78 3.83 -18.56
CA LYS A 223 18.67 4.45 -19.30
C LYS A 223 17.61 3.38 -19.59
N VAL A 224 16.48 3.44 -18.89
CA VAL A 224 15.34 2.57 -19.19
C VAL A 224 14.74 3.07 -20.51
N LYS A 225 14.89 2.28 -21.58
CA LYS A 225 14.25 2.58 -22.88
C LYS A 225 12.73 2.67 -22.70
N LEU A 226 12.08 3.60 -23.37
CA LEU A 226 10.62 3.77 -23.33
C LEU A 226 9.87 2.46 -23.65
N SER A 227 10.40 1.64 -24.57
CA SER A 227 9.84 0.32 -24.87
C SER A 227 9.84 -0.64 -23.67
N LYS A 228 10.87 -0.57 -22.80
CA LYS A 228 10.89 -1.34 -21.54
C LYS A 228 9.88 -0.77 -20.54
N PHE A 229 9.76 0.55 -20.46
CA PHE A 229 8.76 1.22 -19.61
C PHE A 229 7.34 0.76 -19.96
N VAL A 230 6.98 0.80 -21.25
CA VAL A 230 5.66 0.33 -21.72
C VAL A 230 5.49 -1.16 -21.47
N LYS A 231 6.50 -1.99 -21.76
CA LYS A 231 6.45 -3.44 -21.54
C LYS A 231 6.21 -3.79 -20.06
N TYR A 232 6.94 -3.19 -19.13
CA TYR A 232 6.76 -3.47 -17.70
C TYR A 232 5.46 -2.86 -17.15
N GLY A 233 4.97 -1.75 -17.73
CA GLY A 233 3.70 -1.14 -17.35
C GLY A 233 2.52 -2.01 -17.76
N ILE A 234 2.52 -2.50 -19.00
CA ILE A 234 1.53 -3.46 -19.51
C ILE A 234 1.61 -4.77 -18.73
N LEU A 235 2.81 -5.29 -18.46
CA LEU A 235 2.98 -6.48 -17.63
C LEU A 235 2.41 -6.28 -16.22
N GLY A 236 2.66 -5.12 -15.61
CA GLY A 236 2.07 -4.75 -14.32
C GLY A 236 0.54 -4.71 -14.36
N ALA A 237 -0.05 -4.14 -15.41
CA ALA A 237 -1.50 -4.07 -15.61
C ALA A 237 -2.13 -5.46 -15.84
N ILE A 238 -1.56 -6.28 -16.74
CA ILE A 238 -2.02 -7.65 -16.99
C ILE A 238 -1.97 -8.47 -15.71
N LEU A 239 -0.86 -8.39 -14.99
CA LEU A 239 -0.71 -9.16 -13.76
C LEU A 239 -1.60 -8.67 -12.62
N LEU A 240 -1.89 -7.36 -12.56
CA LEU A 240 -2.90 -6.81 -11.66
C LEU A 240 -4.28 -7.41 -11.97
N ILE A 241 -4.67 -7.44 -13.24
CA ILE A 241 -5.92 -8.05 -13.72
C ILE A 241 -5.95 -9.55 -13.40
N SER A 242 -4.88 -10.31 -13.69
CA SER A 242 -4.79 -11.74 -13.38
C SER A 242 -4.85 -12.00 -11.88
N ALA A 243 -4.22 -11.17 -11.05
CA ALA A 243 -4.31 -11.28 -9.59
C ALA A 243 -5.73 -11.00 -9.07
N PHE A 244 -6.54 -10.21 -9.76
CA PHE A 244 -7.96 -10.07 -9.43
C PHE A 244 -8.79 -11.28 -9.87
N MET A 245 -8.45 -11.90 -11.00
CA MET A 245 -9.16 -13.08 -11.53
C MET A 245 -8.89 -14.37 -10.75
N ILE A 246 -7.66 -14.58 -10.25
CA ILE A 246 -7.26 -15.85 -9.58
C ILE A 246 -7.89 -16.04 -8.19
N PHE A 247 -8.43 -14.99 -7.55
CA PHE A 247 -8.92 -15.05 -6.16
C PHE A 247 -10.42 -14.72 -6.00
N TYR A 248 -11.20 -14.79 -7.06
CA TYR A 248 -12.65 -14.96 -6.91
C TYR A 248 -12.95 -16.39 -6.43
N LYS A 249 -14.05 -16.56 -5.69
CA LYS A 249 -14.32 -17.70 -4.77
C LYS A 249 -13.80 -19.06 -5.28
N PRO A 250 -13.18 -19.88 -4.41
CA PRO A 250 -12.75 -21.22 -4.79
C PRO A 250 -13.97 -22.08 -5.15
N GLY A 251 -14.00 -22.58 -6.39
CA GLY A 251 -15.03 -23.52 -6.89
C GLY A 251 -15.99 -22.95 -7.93
N GLU A 252 -16.00 -21.63 -8.18
CA GLU A 252 -16.82 -21.03 -9.23
C GLU A 252 -15.92 -20.72 -10.46
N VAL A 253 -16.30 -21.23 -11.64
CA VAL A 253 -15.68 -20.77 -12.90
C VAL A 253 -16.13 -19.32 -13.09
N VAL A 254 -15.25 -18.40 -12.73
CA VAL A 254 -15.50 -16.96 -12.84
C VAL A 254 -15.60 -16.61 -14.31
N SER A 255 -16.79 -16.26 -14.77
CA SER A 255 -16.95 -15.71 -16.10
C SER A 255 -16.23 -14.36 -16.16
N VAL A 256 -15.82 -13.93 -17.36
CA VAL A 256 -15.28 -12.57 -17.56
C VAL A 256 -16.26 -11.51 -17.04
N ASN A 257 -17.57 -11.80 -17.10
CA ASN A 257 -18.63 -10.93 -16.59
C ASN A 257 -18.58 -10.79 -15.06
N ASP A 258 -18.32 -11.87 -14.31
CA ASP A 258 -18.20 -11.81 -12.85
C ASP A 258 -16.95 -11.01 -12.41
N ALA A 259 -15.87 -11.10 -13.18
CA ALA A 259 -14.67 -10.27 -12.98
C ALA A 259 -14.96 -8.79 -13.26
N ILE A 260 -15.75 -8.49 -14.31
CA ILE A 260 -16.24 -7.14 -14.62
C ILE A 260 -17.18 -6.63 -13.51
N GLU A 261 -18.03 -7.49 -12.95
CA GLU A 261 -18.90 -7.14 -11.83
C GLU A 261 -18.10 -6.87 -10.55
N GLY A 262 -17.00 -7.59 -10.34
CA GLY A 262 -16.00 -7.28 -9.32
C GLY A 262 -15.35 -5.91 -9.51
N LEU A 263 -15.13 -5.48 -10.76
CA LEU A 263 -14.66 -4.13 -11.10
C LEU A 263 -15.71 -3.06 -10.76
N LYS A 264 -17.03 -3.36 -10.83
CA LYS A 264 -18.09 -2.44 -10.38
C LYS A 264 -17.95 -2.12 -8.89
N GLY A 265 -17.52 -3.08 -8.08
CA GLY A 265 -17.23 -2.87 -6.66
C GLY A 265 -16.16 -1.80 -6.37
N TYR A 266 -15.25 -1.52 -7.32
CA TYR A 266 -14.23 -0.47 -7.23
C TYR A 266 -14.72 0.90 -7.69
N GLN A 267 -15.93 1.00 -8.25
CA GLN A 267 -16.56 2.29 -8.52
C GLN A 267 -17.11 2.93 -7.23
N LYS A 268 -17.31 2.14 -6.17
CA LYS A 268 -17.88 2.58 -4.91
C LYS A 268 -17.10 3.76 -4.34
N GLU A 269 -15.78 3.72 -4.30
CA GLU A 269 -14.98 4.80 -3.71
C GLU A 269 -15.17 6.14 -4.41
N ALA A 270 -15.19 6.15 -5.75
CA ALA A 270 -15.46 7.34 -6.52
C ALA A 270 -16.92 7.82 -6.36
N TYR A 271 -17.88 6.89 -6.44
CA TYR A 271 -19.31 7.17 -6.23
C TYR A 271 -19.57 7.81 -4.86
N TYR A 272 -19.07 7.19 -3.79
CA TYR A 272 -19.27 7.67 -2.43
C TYR A 272 -18.50 8.95 -2.13
N THR A 273 -17.36 9.18 -2.79
CA THR A 273 -16.72 10.50 -2.74
C THR A 273 -17.66 11.58 -3.26
N VAL A 274 -18.34 11.33 -4.39
CA VAL A 274 -19.30 12.29 -4.93
C VAL A 274 -20.49 12.46 -3.98
N ARG A 275 -21.07 11.38 -3.44
CA ARG A 275 -22.14 11.47 -2.43
C ARG A 275 -21.72 12.34 -1.24
N VAL A 276 -20.55 12.06 -0.66
CA VAL A 276 -20.05 12.78 0.52
C VAL A 276 -19.90 14.28 0.25
N ILE A 277 -19.37 14.65 -0.92
CA ILE A 277 -19.22 16.07 -1.30
C ILE A 277 -20.57 16.79 -1.41
N ASN A 278 -21.64 16.06 -1.74
CA ASN A 278 -22.97 16.63 -1.92
C ASN A 278 -23.81 16.61 -0.64
N ASP A 279 -23.63 15.60 0.20
CA ASP A 279 -24.49 15.34 1.34
C ASP A 279 -23.91 15.89 2.66
N PHE A 280 -22.61 16.20 2.70
CA PHE A 280 -21.94 16.73 3.89
C PHE A 280 -21.30 18.08 3.59
N ASP A 281 -21.54 19.04 4.48
CA ASP A 281 -20.75 20.26 4.58
C ASP A 281 -19.65 20.10 5.63
N TRP A 282 -18.60 20.90 5.50
CA TRP A 282 -17.51 20.87 6.48
C TRP A 282 -18.00 21.28 7.86
N ASN A 283 -17.69 20.45 8.86
CA ASN A 283 -17.87 20.72 10.27
C ASN A 283 -16.56 20.41 11.02
N ILE A 284 -16.19 21.29 11.96
CA ILE A 284 -15.02 21.09 12.82
C ILE A 284 -15.10 19.79 13.62
N GLU A 285 -16.30 19.32 13.94
CA GLU A 285 -16.54 18.03 14.58
C GLU A 285 -16.01 16.87 13.72
N TYR A 286 -16.18 16.92 12.40
CA TYR A 286 -15.63 15.91 11.50
C TYR A 286 -14.10 15.92 11.51
N THR A 287 -13.47 17.09 11.56
CA THR A 287 -12.00 17.18 11.70
C THR A 287 -11.55 16.54 13.01
N TYR A 288 -12.22 16.87 14.13
CA TYR A 288 -11.94 16.32 15.44
C TYR A 288 -12.10 14.80 15.46
N GLU A 289 -13.22 14.29 14.94
CA GLU A 289 -13.49 12.86 14.89
C GLU A 289 -12.51 12.10 13.99
N GLY A 290 -12.10 12.67 12.85
CA GLY A 290 -11.05 12.10 12.01
C GLY A 290 -9.71 11.96 12.75
N LEU A 291 -9.35 12.94 13.60
CA LEU A 291 -8.16 12.88 14.43
C LEU A 291 -8.28 11.86 15.57
N VAL A 292 -9.44 11.80 16.24
CA VAL A 292 -9.72 10.80 17.29
C VAL A 292 -9.68 9.39 16.71
N ASP A 293 -10.36 9.17 15.58
CA ASP A 293 -10.40 7.90 14.85
C ASP A 293 -9.04 7.46 14.33
N THR A 294 -8.05 8.34 14.32
CA THR A 294 -6.67 7.98 13.99
C THR A 294 -6.00 7.17 15.10
N ILE A 295 -6.38 7.42 16.36
CA ILE A 295 -5.76 6.84 17.55
C ILE A 295 -6.59 5.69 18.09
N THR A 296 -7.92 5.81 18.11
CA THR A 296 -8.82 4.80 18.70
C THR A 296 -8.70 3.39 18.12
N PRO A 297 -8.42 3.13 16.82
CA PRO A 297 -8.26 1.78 16.30
C PRO A 297 -7.17 0.97 17.02
N PHE A 298 -6.17 1.63 17.60
CA PHE A 298 -5.02 0.99 18.24
C PHE A 298 -5.29 0.48 19.64
N VAL A 299 -6.31 0.99 20.33
CA VAL A 299 -6.72 0.48 21.64
C VAL A 299 -7.45 -0.85 21.42
N PRO A 300 -6.89 -2.01 21.86
CA PRO A 300 -7.57 -3.30 21.74
C PRO A 300 -8.92 -3.28 22.45
N ARG A 301 -9.93 -3.97 21.89
CA ARG A 301 -11.24 -4.05 22.55
C ARG A 301 -11.15 -4.70 23.93
N ILE A 302 -10.24 -5.65 24.14
CA ILE A 302 -9.97 -6.22 25.48
C ILE A 302 -9.53 -5.18 26.54
N ILE A 303 -9.04 -4.00 26.12
CA ILE A 303 -8.69 -2.88 27.02
C ILE A 303 -9.83 -1.85 27.08
N TRP A 304 -10.63 -1.72 26.01
CA TRP A 304 -11.77 -0.82 25.90
C TRP A 304 -12.91 -1.52 25.16
N ASP A 305 -13.74 -2.26 25.90
CA ASP A 305 -14.72 -3.19 25.32
C ASP A 305 -15.80 -2.43 24.52
N ASP A 306 -16.28 -1.31 25.07
CA ASP A 306 -17.30 -0.41 24.50
C ASP A 306 -16.74 0.57 23.45
N LYS A 307 -15.48 0.39 23.01
CA LYS A 307 -14.85 1.27 22.03
C LYS A 307 -15.74 1.53 20.81
N PRO A 308 -15.95 2.79 20.40
CA PRO A 308 -16.74 3.09 19.20
C PRO A 308 -16.10 2.46 17.96
N TYR A 309 -16.94 2.05 17.02
CA TYR A 309 -16.45 1.68 15.69
C TYR A 309 -15.96 2.94 14.99
N SER A 310 -14.64 3.06 14.86
CA SER A 310 -13.99 4.25 14.32
C SER A 310 -13.98 4.27 12.79
N GLY A 311 -13.93 5.48 12.26
CA GLY A 311 -13.92 5.81 10.84
C GLY A 311 -15.24 6.49 10.42
N PHE A 312 -15.13 7.50 9.54
CA PHE A 312 -16.28 8.21 9.00
C PHE A 312 -17.34 7.27 8.40
N TYR A 313 -16.91 6.13 7.82
CA TYR A 313 -17.83 5.11 7.33
C TYR A 313 -18.79 4.62 8.43
N GLN A 314 -18.28 4.24 9.59
CA GLN A 314 -19.10 3.63 10.64
C GLN A 314 -19.99 4.64 11.35
N ARG A 315 -19.55 5.90 11.46
CA ARG A 315 -20.26 6.96 12.19
C ARG A 315 -21.32 7.68 11.38
N TYR A 316 -21.05 7.94 10.10
CA TYR A 316 -21.90 8.83 9.30
C TYR A 316 -22.43 8.14 8.04
N TRP A 317 -21.63 7.28 7.42
CA TRP A 317 -21.99 6.72 6.12
C TRP A 317 -22.91 5.51 6.26
N ARG A 318 -22.52 4.51 7.05
CA ARG A 318 -23.14 3.17 7.04
C ARG A 318 -24.65 3.28 7.20
N ASP A 319 -25.11 4.02 8.21
CA ASP A 319 -26.53 4.11 8.52
C ASP A 319 -27.31 4.89 7.44
N ILE A 320 -26.67 5.80 6.70
CA ILE A 320 -27.30 6.58 5.63
C ILE A 320 -27.37 5.80 4.31
N TYR A 321 -26.28 5.13 3.92
CA TYR A 321 -26.17 4.58 2.56
C TYR A 321 -26.04 3.06 2.49
N GLU A 322 -25.62 2.38 3.56
CA GLU A 322 -25.50 0.91 3.61
C GLU A 322 -26.04 0.35 4.96
N PRO A 323 -27.30 0.63 5.36
CA PRO A 323 -27.80 0.33 6.72
C PRO A 323 -27.82 -1.17 7.07
N ASN A 324 -27.89 -2.02 6.04
CA ASN A 324 -27.89 -3.47 6.19
C ASN A 324 -26.48 -4.09 6.13
N ALA A 325 -25.42 -3.28 6.01
CA ALA A 325 -24.05 -3.79 5.98
C ALA A 325 -23.65 -4.33 7.35
N VAL A 326 -22.86 -5.42 7.34
CA VAL A 326 -22.35 -6.04 8.57
C VAL A 326 -21.50 -5.02 9.32
N LEU A 327 -21.71 -4.93 10.64
CA LEU A 327 -21.05 -3.95 11.53
C LEU A 327 -19.51 -3.90 11.38
N TYR A 328 -18.88 -5.04 11.09
CA TYR A 328 -17.42 -5.16 10.91
C TYR A 328 -16.92 -4.93 9.49
N GLN A 329 -17.81 -4.52 8.57
CA GLN A 329 -17.42 -4.19 7.20
C GLN A 329 -16.61 -2.90 7.21
N THR A 330 -15.33 -2.98 6.88
CA THR A 330 -14.51 -1.79 6.62
C THR A 330 -14.67 -1.42 5.15
N SER A 331 -15.76 -0.73 4.81
CA SER A 331 -15.82 -0.02 3.52
C SER A 331 -14.86 1.17 3.60
N THR A 332 -13.94 1.24 2.64
CA THR A 332 -12.99 2.35 2.51
C THR A 332 -13.69 3.50 1.80
N PHE A 333 -13.69 4.70 2.40
CA PHE A 333 -14.05 5.94 1.68
C PHE A 333 -12.77 6.52 1.10
N GLY A 334 -12.83 6.97 -0.15
CA GLY A 334 -11.69 7.57 -0.84
C GLY A 334 -11.07 8.72 -0.04
N ALA A 335 -9.77 8.95 -0.20
CA ALA A 335 -9.05 10.07 0.41
C ALA A 335 -9.70 11.43 0.15
N LEU A 336 -10.34 11.61 -0.99
CA LEU A 336 -11.07 12.83 -1.33
C LEU A 336 -12.34 13.02 -0.50
N ALA A 337 -13.07 11.95 -0.18
CA ALA A 337 -14.22 12.01 0.71
C ALA A 337 -13.78 12.38 2.13
N GLU A 338 -12.69 11.76 2.61
CA GLU A 338 -12.08 12.11 3.90
C GLU A 338 -11.65 13.58 3.94
N ALA A 339 -10.99 14.04 2.88
CA ALA A 339 -10.54 15.42 2.77
C ALA A 339 -11.71 16.41 2.84
N HIS A 340 -12.83 16.09 2.20
CA HIS A 340 -14.02 16.95 2.19
C HIS A 340 -14.69 16.97 3.56
N MET A 341 -14.85 15.82 4.21
CA MET A 341 -15.37 15.75 5.57
C MET A 341 -14.52 16.59 6.54
N MET A 342 -13.19 16.46 6.45
CA MET A 342 -12.29 17.13 7.37
C MET A 342 -12.09 18.63 7.11
N PHE A 343 -12.15 19.08 5.86
CA PHE A 343 -11.73 20.43 5.47
C PHE A 343 -12.60 21.09 4.38
N GLY A 344 -13.74 20.48 4.05
CA GLY A 344 -14.65 20.93 3.00
C GLY A 344 -14.01 20.99 1.62
N MET A 345 -14.43 21.96 0.82
CA MET A 345 -13.89 22.18 -0.53
C MET A 345 -12.37 22.45 -0.55
N PHE A 346 -11.82 23.00 0.54
CA PHE A 346 -10.37 23.22 0.67
C PHE A 346 -9.59 21.90 0.91
N GLY A 347 -10.27 20.83 1.30
CA GLY A 347 -9.68 19.51 1.52
C GLY A 347 -8.96 18.95 0.29
N ALA A 348 -9.50 19.14 -0.91
CA ALA A 348 -8.88 18.72 -2.16
C ALA A 348 -7.47 19.33 -2.33
N PHE A 349 -7.33 20.61 -2.01
CA PHE A 349 -6.04 21.31 -2.09
C PHE A 349 -5.06 20.81 -1.00
N LEU A 350 -5.52 20.71 0.25
CA LEU A 350 -4.70 20.24 1.36
C LEU A 350 -4.19 18.80 1.15
N TYR A 351 -5.06 17.88 0.73
CA TYR A 351 -4.66 16.50 0.51
C TYR A 351 -3.71 16.37 -0.67
N ALA A 352 -3.87 17.17 -1.73
CA ALA A 352 -2.91 17.18 -2.83
C ALA A 352 -1.50 17.56 -2.33
N ILE A 353 -1.40 18.54 -1.43
CA ILE A 353 -0.14 18.92 -0.77
C ILE A 353 0.40 17.79 0.11
N ILE A 354 -0.44 17.16 0.93
CA ILE A 354 -0.03 16.08 1.84
C ILE A 354 0.51 14.89 1.05
N PHE A 355 -0.24 14.39 0.07
CA PHE A 355 0.22 13.32 -0.82
C PHE A 355 1.52 13.72 -1.52
N TYR A 356 1.63 14.97 -1.99
CA TYR A 356 2.85 15.47 -2.64
C TYR A 356 4.05 15.36 -1.70
N PHE A 357 3.88 15.77 -0.43
CA PHE A 357 4.94 15.63 0.56
C PHE A 357 5.30 14.18 0.86
N ILE A 358 4.32 13.28 1.00
CA ILE A 358 4.55 11.84 1.18
C ILE A 358 5.38 11.29 0.02
N CYS A 359 4.97 11.56 -1.22
CA CYS A 359 5.65 11.07 -2.41
C CYS A 359 7.04 11.67 -2.57
N LYS A 360 7.18 12.99 -2.36
CA LYS A 360 8.46 13.71 -2.41
C LYS A 360 9.45 13.18 -1.38
N LYS A 361 9.03 13.05 -0.11
CA LYS A 361 9.89 12.57 0.97
C LYS A 361 10.30 11.13 0.72
N SER A 362 9.36 10.27 0.33
CA SER A 362 9.66 8.87 0.02
C SER A 362 10.58 8.74 -1.22
N PHE A 363 10.41 9.59 -2.24
CA PHE A 363 11.30 9.63 -3.42
C PHE A 363 12.74 10.05 -3.04
N ILE A 364 12.89 11.15 -2.30
CA ILE A 364 14.21 11.63 -1.84
C ILE A 364 14.85 10.61 -0.90
N PHE A 365 14.06 10.04 0.01
CA PHE A 365 14.54 9.03 0.95
C PHE A 365 14.98 7.76 0.20
N TYR A 366 14.21 7.31 -0.79
CA TYR A 366 14.58 6.21 -1.68
C TYR A 366 15.95 6.44 -2.31
N GLN A 367 16.20 7.65 -2.83
CA GLN A 367 17.50 8.03 -3.38
C GLN A 367 18.63 8.06 -2.35
N LYS A 368 18.36 7.94 -1.04
CA LYS A 368 19.32 7.97 0.06
C LYS A 368 19.33 6.67 0.91
N ILE A 369 18.58 5.63 0.55
CA ILE A 369 18.56 4.33 1.26
C ILE A 369 19.89 3.59 1.15
N ASN A 370 20.51 3.33 2.30
CA ASN A 370 21.66 2.44 2.49
C ASN A 370 21.41 1.32 3.53
N THR A 371 20.21 1.26 4.14
CA THR A 371 19.85 0.28 5.19
C THR A 371 18.59 -0.52 4.84
N PHE A 372 18.49 -1.73 5.38
CA PHE A 372 17.34 -2.62 5.14
C PHE A 372 16.04 -1.99 5.64
N PHE A 373 16.12 -1.30 6.78
CA PHE A 373 15.02 -0.53 7.33
C PHE A 373 14.57 0.58 6.39
N GLY A 374 15.50 1.33 5.78
CA GLY A 374 15.14 2.34 4.79
C GLY A 374 14.41 1.75 3.57
N MET A 375 14.80 0.54 3.13
CA MET A 375 14.11 -0.20 2.07
C MET A 375 12.71 -0.63 2.49
N PHE A 376 12.54 -1.10 3.73
CA PHE A 376 11.23 -1.40 4.29
C PHE A 376 10.31 -0.18 4.27
N ILE A 377 10.78 1.00 4.72
CA ILE A 377 9.95 2.21 4.76
C ILE A 377 9.46 2.61 3.36
N VAL A 378 10.33 2.60 2.34
CA VAL A 378 9.89 2.96 0.98
C VAL A 378 8.98 1.89 0.39
N ALA A 379 9.29 0.61 0.58
CA ALA A 379 8.42 -0.47 0.14
C ALA A 379 7.04 -0.35 0.80
N TYR A 380 7.00 -0.05 2.09
CA TYR A 380 5.76 0.14 2.83
C TYR A 380 4.91 1.27 2.24
N VAL A 381 5.49 2.46 2.04
CA VAL A 381 4.77 3.61 1.48
C VAL A 381 4.26 3.31 0.08
N GLN A 382 5.05 2.64 -0.75
CA GLN A 382 4.65 2.26 -2.11
C GLN A 382 3.52 1.24 -2.12
N CYS A 383 3.59 0.19 -1.29
CA CYS A 383 2.54 -0.81 -1.15
C CYS A 383 1.25 -0.21 -0.54
N SER A 384 1.39 0.78 0.34
CA SER A 384 0.26 1.42 1.02
C SER A 384 -0.36 2.56 0.22
N MET A 385 0.30 3.05 -0.84
CA MET A 385 -0.18 4.17 -1.65
C MET A 385 -1.61 3.95 -2.16
N TYR A 386 -1.91 2.75 -2.66
CA TYR A 386 -3.25 2.38 -3.08
C TYR A 386 -4.26 2.51 -1.94
N PHE A 387 -3.91 2.03 -0.74
CA PHE A 387 -4.78 2.12 0.43
C PHE A 387 -4.93 3.55 0.94
N PHE A 388 -3.90 4.38 0.83
CA PHE A 388 -3.99 5.81 1.17
C PHE A 388 -4.98 6.52 0.26
N VAL A 389 -4.90 6.28 -1.05
CA VAL A 389 -5.82 6.86 -2.03
C VAL A 389 -7.24 6.33 -1.84
N ARG A 390 -7.38 5.03 -1.60
CA ARG A 390 -8.68 4.34 -1.50
C ARG A 390 -9.40 4.56 -0.17
N GLY A 391 -8.67 4.63 0.94
CA GLY A 391 -9.21 4.58 2.30
C GLY A 391 -8.92 5.82 3.15
N GLY A 392 -8.23 6.81 2.61
CA GLY A 392 -7.83 7.99 3.37
C GLY A 392 -6.51 7.84 4.12
N LEU A 393 -6.07 8.96 4.67
CA LEU A 393 -4.87 9.10 5.49
C LEU A 393 -5.20 8.97 6.99
N PHE A 394 -6.37 9.46 7.41
CA PHE A 394 -6.82 9.40 8.79
C PHE A 394 -7.62 8.10 9.01
N SER A 395 -8.07 7.85 10.25
CA SER A 395 -8.33 6.51 10.77
C SER A 395 -7.03 5.72 11.03
N SER A 396 -7.04 4.40 10.92
CA SER A 396 -5.90 3.55 11.33
C SER A 396 -4.62 3.71 10.50
N THR A 397 -4.67 4.39 9.35
CA THR A 397 -3.63 4.34 8.32
C THR A 397 -2.29 4.98 8.73
N VAL A 398 -2.30 6.23 9.22
CA VAL A 398 -1.06 6.92 9.66
C VAL A 398 -0.45 6.24 10.89
N VAL A 399 -1.27 5.90 11.88
CA VAL A 399 -0.75 5.24 13.08
C VAL A 399 -0.33 3.80 12.79
N ALA A 400 -0.96 3.12 11.83
CA ALA A 400 -0.51 1.81 11.36
C ALA A 400 0.87 1.92 10.73
N PHE A 401 1.12 2.96 9.91
CA PHE A 401 2.43 3.22 9.35
C PHE A 401 3.48 3.45 10.43
N VAL A 402 3.21 4.31 11.42
CA VAL A 402 4.14 4.59 12.53
C VAL A 402 4.42 3.32 13.31
N TYR A 403 3.38 2.60 13.73
CA TYR A 403 3.51 1.40 14.54
C TYR A 403 4.22 0.26 13.80
N GLN A 404 3.86 0.00 12.54
CA GLN A 404 4.52 -1.01 11.72
C GLN A 404 5.96 -0.64 11.41
N SER A 405 6.29 0.65 11.29
CA SER A 405 7.67 1.13 11.18
C SER A 405 8.47 0.88 12.47
N ILE A 406 7.88 1.14 13.64
CA ILE A 406 8.50 0.86 14.95
C ILE A 406 8.75 -0.65 15.11
N ILE A 407 7.74 -1.49 14.83
CA ILE A 407 7.88 -2.95 14.89
C ILE A 407 8.99 -3.41 13.94
N ALA A 408 8.99 -2.93 12.70
CA ALA A 408 10.01 -3.31 11.72
C ALA A 408 11.41 -2.91 12.19
N TYR A 409 11.56 -1.72 12.76
CA TYR A 409 12.82 -1.26 13.34
C TYR A 409 13.28 -2.19 14.48
N ILE A 410 12.41 -2.49 15.44
CA ILE A 410 12.71 -3.37 16.58
C ILE A 410 13.13 -4.75 16.10
N ILE A 411 12.35 -5.37 15.21
CA ILE A 411 12.64 -6.70 14.64
C ILE A 411 14.02 -6.70 13.97
N LEU A 412 14.31 -5.70 13.13
CA LEU A 412 15.60 -5.62 12.44
C LEU A 412 16.78 -5.38 13.39
N VAL A 413 16.60 -4.57 14.44
CA VAL A 413 17.64 -4.34 15.47
C VAL A 413 17.90 -5.60 16.29
N LEU A 414 16.84 -6.32 16.70
CA LEU A 414 16.97 -7.59 17.42
C LEU A 414 17.74 -8.62 16.58
N PHE A 415 17.39 -8.75 15.30
CA PHE A 415 18.13 -9.60 14.38
C PHE A 415 19.58 -9.15 14.17
N GLN A 416 19.89 -7.86 14.20
CA GLN A 416 21.28 -7.41 14.15
C GLN A 416 22.05 -7.78 15.42
N LYS A 417 21.45 -7.60 16.61
CA LYS A 417 22.09 -7.88 17.90
C LYS A 417 22.35 -9.37 18.12
N LEU A 418 21.35 -10.22 17.87
CA LEU A 418 21.43 -11.67 18.08
C LEU A 418 22.59 -12.32 17.32
N PHE A 419 22.98 -11.76 16.18
CA PHE A 419 23.99 -12.36 15.31
C PHE A 419 25.32 -11.61 15.28
N LYS A 420 25.39 -10.35 15.72
CA LYS A 420 26.69 -9.71 16.03
C LYS A 420 27.39 -10.42 17.18
N ARG A 421 26.64 -10.83 18.20
CA ARG A 421 27.16 -11.54 19.39
C ARG A 421 27.80 -12.91 19.06
N ASN A 422 27.40 -13.52 17.94
CA ASN A 422 27.94 -14.81 17.48
C ASN A 422 29.15 -14.69 16.54
N ASN A 423 29.50 -13.47 16.11
CA ASN A 423 30.65 -13.20 15.24
C ASN A 423 31.77 -12.42 15.97
N GLU A 424 31.62 -12.11 17.25
CA GLU A 424 32.75 -11.71 18.08
C GLU A 424 33.58 -12.97 18.33
N PRO A 425 34.88 -13.00 17.96
CA PRO A 425 35.73 -14.14 18.27
C PRO A 425 35.66 -14.37 19.77
N SER A 426 35.25 -15.57 20.18
CA SER A 426 35.34 -16.02 21.56
C SER A 426 36.75 -15.68 22.02
N LYS A 427 36.88 -14.78 23.02
CA LYS A 427 38.16 -14.54 23.69
C LYS A 427 38.64 -15.91 24.15
N HIS A 428 39.58 -16.50 23.41
CA HIS A 428 40.25 -17.71 23.80
C HIS A 428 40.90 -17.39 25.14
N ILE A 429 40.33 -17.95 26.20
CA ILE A 429 40.97 -18.01 27.50
C ILE A 429 42.19 -18.89 27.27
N THR A 430 43.34 -18.26 27.03
CA THR A 430 44.63 -18.91 27.10
C THR A 430 44.80 -19.39 28.54
N TYR A 431 44.56 -20.69 28.76
CA TYR A 431 45.06 -21.35 29.95
C TYR A 431 46.57 -21.24 29.91
N LYS A 432 47.13 -20.42 30.80
CA LYS A 432 48.54 -20.50 31.18
C LYS A 432 48.72 -21.91 31.75
N LYS A 433 49.40 -22.79 31.03
CA LYS A 433 50.01 -23.97 31.66
C LYS A 433 50.99 -23.43 32.71
N MET A 434 50.71 -23.74 33.98
CA MET A 434 51.71 -23.66 35.04
C MET A 434 52.75 -24.75 34.84
#